data_AF-A0A497PGK1-F1
#
_entry.id   AF-A0A497PGK1-F1
#
_cell.length_a   1.000
_cell.length_b   1.000
_cell.length_c   1.000
_cell.angle_alpha   90.00
_cell.angle_beta   90.00
_cell.angle_gamma   90.00
#
_symmetry.space_group_name_H-M   'P 1'
#
loop_
_entity.id
_entity.type
_entity.pdbx_description
1 polymer ?
#
loop_
_entity_poly.entity_id
_entity_poly.type
_entity_poly.pdbx_seq_one_letter_code
_entity_poly.pdbx_strand_id
1 'polypeptide(L)'
;MTSERSLDELPDVVFVPLGRRGMEGIPLKECTYACDGKELTLIDVKTDPPEITGRGLEPVVEEWLVECNKCKRQFTIRCKIRYVDGKRWDTMVSILDDHGNDLGWLGNY
;
A
#
# COMPACT_ATOMS: atom_id res chain seq x y z
N MET A 1 -3.07 22.95 -4.13
CA MET A 1 -4.40 22.32 -4.12
C MET A 1 -4.14 20.91 -3.67
N THR A 2 -4.29 20.63 -2.37
CA THR A 2 -4.19 19.27 -1.83
C THR A 2 -5.42 18.56 -2.36
N SER A 3 -5.25 17.81 -3.46
CA SER A 3 -6.20 16.77 -3.80
C SER A 3 -6.31 15.91 -2.54
N GLU A 4 -7.48 15.87 -1.91
CA GLU A 4 -7.71 15.00 -0.76
C GLU A 4 -7.57 13.57 -1.28
N ARG A 5 -6.36 13.02 -1.14
CA ARG A 5 -6.08 11.62 -1.48
C ARG A 5 -7.03 10.74 -0.69
N SER A 6 -7.49 9.65 -1.29
CA SER A 6 -8.38 8.71 -0.61
C SER A 6 -7.89 7.28 -0.75
N LEU A 7 -8.36 6.39 0.13
CA LEU A 7 -8.08 4.96 0.02
C LEU A 7 -8.69 4.33 -1.25
N ASP A 8 -9.55 5.04 -1.98
CA ASP A 8 -10.12 4.57 -3.26
C ASP A 8 -9.07 4.51 -4.37
N GLU A 9 -7.94 5.20 -4.21
CA GLU A 9 -6.80 5.12 -5.13
C GLU A 9 -6.01 3.80 -4.96
N LEU A 10 -6.17 3.13 -3.82
CA LEU A 10 -5.62 1.80 -3.59
C LEU A 10 -6.63 0.72 -4.04
N PRO A 11 -6.16 -0.41 -4.58
CA PRO A 11 -7.04 -1.53 -4.87
C PRO A 11 -7.61 -2.13 -3.58
N ASP A 12 -8.78 -2.77 -3.67
CA ASP A 12 -9.36 -3.48 -2.52
C ASP A 12 -8.58 -4.74 -2.17
N VAL A 13 -7.90 -5.34 -3.15
CA VAL A 13 -7.19 -6.62 -3.06
C VAL A 13 -5.82 -6.50 -3.72
N VAL A 14 -4.81 -7.09 -3.08
CA VAL A 14 -3.49 -7.34 -3.67
C VAL A 14 -3.27 -8.83 -3.84
N PHE A 15 -2.38 -9.22 -4.74
CA PHE A 15 -2.18 -10.64 -5.06
C PHE A 15 -0.80 -11.13 -4.64
N VAL A 16 -0.78 -12.24 -3.93
CA VAL A 16 0.44 -12.97 -3.57
C VAL A 16 0.56 -14.26 -4.40
N PRO A 17 1.70 -14.53 -5.05
CA PRO A 17 1.97 -15.79 -5.72
C PRO A 17 2.23 -16.91 -4.72
N LEU A 18 1.49 -18.01 -4.86
CA LEU A 18 1.64 -19.25 -4.08
C LEU A 18 2.34 -20.36 -4.88
N GLY A 19 3.21 -19.98 -5.81
CA GLY A 19 3.90 -20.91 -6.71
C GLY A 19 2.92 -21.69 -7.60
N ARG A 20 2.96 -23.03 -7.54
CA ARG A 20 2.07 -23.89 -8.34
C ARG A 20 0.60 -23.82 -7.94
N ARG A 21 0.28 -23.24 -6.77
CA ARG A 21 -1.10 -23.07 -6.29
C ARG A 21 -1.80 -21.84 -6.89
N GLY A 22 -1.10 -21.05 -7.70
CA GLY A 22 -1.66 -19.87 -8.35
C GLY A 22 -1.40 -18.59 -7.55
N MET A 23 -2.39 -17.70 -7.55
CA MET A 23 -2.36 -16.42 -6.83
C MET A 23 -3.46 -16.42 -5.76
N GLU A 24 -3.17 -15.86 -4.60
CA GLU A 24 -4.16 -15.60 -3.55
C GLU A 24 -4.40 -14.08 -3.44
N GLY A 25 -5.67 -13.69 -3.39
CA GLY A 25 -6.06 -12.30 -3.19
C GLY A 25 -6.16 -11.99 -1.69
N ILE A 26 -5.42 -10.99 -1.25
CA ILE A 26 -5.41 -10.53 0.14
C ILE A 26 -6.09 -9.15 0.20
N PRO A 27 -7.12 -8.97 1.05
CA PRO A 27 -7.76 -7.68 1.27
C PRO A 27 -6.75 -6.65 1.77
N LEU A 28 -6.62 -5.54 1.07
CA LEU A 28 -5.67 -4.47 1.43
C LEU A 28 -6.26 -3.51 2.46
N LYS A 29 -7.56 -3.24 2.37
CA LYS A 29 -8.28 -2.24 3.17
C LYS A 29 -8.87 -2.82 4.46
N GLU A 30 -8.24 -3.85 5.01
CA GLU A 30 -8.61 -4.47 6.29
C GLU A 30 -7.50 -4.28 7.33
N CYS A 31 -7.86 -4.35 8.61
CA CYS A 31 -6.91 -4.21 9.69
C CYS A 31 -5.99 -5.44 9.74
N THR A 32 -4.68 -5.18 9.69
CA THR A 32 -3.60 -6.17 9.83
C THR A 32 -3.53 -6.83 11.23
N TYR A 33 -4.07 -6.17 12.25
CA TYR A 33 -4.09 -6.71 13.61
C TYR A 33 -5.31 -7.63 13.83
N ALA A 34 -5.25 -8.47 14.87
CA ALA A 34 -6.26 -9.48 15.23
C ALA A 34 -7.63 -8.92 15.72
N CYS A 35 -8.07 -7.77 15.19
CA CYS A 35 -9.34 -7.15 15.52
C CYS A 35 -10.40 -7.32 14.42
N ASP A 36 -10.08 -7.91 13.26
CA ASP A 36 -11.00 -8.12 12.12
C ASP A 36 -11.74 -6.83 11.68
N GLY A 37 -11.09 -5.67 11.80
CA GLY A 37 -11.64 -4.40 11.37
C GLY A 37 -11.62 -4.29 9.84
N LYS A 38 -12.76 -3.94 9.23
CA LYS A 38 -12.91 -3.80 7.77
C LYS A 38 -12.93 -2.37 7.25
N GLU A 39 -12.83 -1.43 8.18
CA GLU A 39 -12.91 0.00 7.88
C GLU A 39 -11.64 0.67 8.38
N LEU A 40 -10.96 1.33 7.45
CA LEU A 40 -9.76 2.10 7.69
C LEU A 40 -10.04 3.56 7.38
N THR A 41 -9.47 4.46 8.17
CA THR A 41 -9.44 5.89 7.91
C THR A 41 -8.04 6.27 7.47
N LEU A 42 -7.93 7.02 6.38
CA LEU A 42 -6.66 7.59 5.95
C LEU A 42 -6.26 8.76 6.85
N ILE A 43 -5.02 8.73 7.35
CA ILE A 43 -4.47 9.81 8.16
C ILE A 43 -3.53 10.68 7.33
N ASP A 44 -2.60 10.04 6.62
CA ASP A 44 -1.55 10.75 5.87
C ASP A 44 -1.06 9.91 4.68
N VAL A 45 -0.51 10.60 3.69
CA VAL A 45 0.16 9.99 2.56
C VAL A 45 1.47 10.70 2.32
N LYS A 46 2.56 9.93 2.27
CA LYS A 46 3.88 10.41 1.84
C LYS A 46 4.28 9.73 0.55
N THR A 47 4.89 10.50 -0.35
CA THR A 47 5.38 10.01 -1.64
C THR A 47 6.84 10.42 -1.80
N ASP A 48 7.72 9.46 -2.11
CA ASP A 48 9.15 9.69 -2.32
C ASP A 48 9.68 8.90 -3.53
N PRO A 49 10.28 9.56 -4.55
CA PRO A 49 10.29 11.01 -4.75
C PRO A 49 8.87 11.54 -5.05
N PRO A 50 8.59 12.83 -4.79
CA PRO A 50 7.26 13.40 -4.99
C PRO A 50 6.87 13.53 -6.48
N GLU A 51 7.85 13.53 -7.39
CA GLU A 51 7.65 13.63 -8.82
C GLU A 51 8.58 12.65 -9.56
N ILE A 52 8.12 12.15 -10.70
CA ILE A 52 8.93 11.35 -11.64
C ILE A 52 9.22 12.16 -12.90
N THR A 53 10.37 11.91 -13.52
CA THR A 53 10.81 12.55 -14.76
C THR A 53 10.12 11.97 -16.00
N GLY A 54 9.55 10.76 -15.89
CA GLY A 54 8.89 10.04 -16.98
C GLY A 54 9.86 9.37 -17.94
N ARG A 55 11.09 9.05 -17.51
CA ARG A 55 12.14 8.50 -18.37
C ARG A 55 12.89 7.36 -17.68
N GLY A 56 12.99 6.22 -18.35
CA GLY A 56 13.69 5.06 -17.82
C GLY A 56 12.94 4.43 -16.64
N LEU A 57 13.69 3.74 -15.77
CA LEU A 57 13.14 3.08 -14.60
C LEU A 57 13.21 4.02 -13.38
N GLU A 58 12.06 4.31 -12.79
CA GLU A 58 11.91 5.27 -11.69
C GLU A 58 11.15 4.61 -10.53
N PRO A 59 11.83 4.28 -9.42
CA PRO A 59 11.17 3.78 -8.22
C PRO A 59 10.51 4.91 -7.44
N VAL A 60 9.28 4.69 -6.98
CA VAL A 60 8.53 5.59 -6.10
C VAL A 60 7.99 4.80 -4.92
N VAL A 61 8.07 5.36 -3.73
CA VAL A 61 7.50 4.81 -2.50
C VAL A 61 6.34 5.70 -2.08
N GLU A 62 5.14 5.13 -1.99
CA GLU A 62 3.99 5.76 -1.37
C GLU A 62 3.70 5.08 -0.02
N GLU A 63 3.75 5.85 1.06
CA GLU A 63 3.41 5.39 2.41
C GLU A 63 2.06 5.98 2.82
N TRP A 64 1.08 5.10 2.98
CA TRP A 64 -0.30 5.43 3.36
C TRP A 64 -0.50 5.10 4.84
N LEU A 65 -0.46 6.11 5.70
CA LEU A 65 -0.73 5.94 7.12
C LEU A 65 -2.23 5.84 7.34
N VAL A 66 -2.68 4.72 7.90
CA VAL A 66 -4.09 4.42 8.11
C VAL A 66 -4.38 4.08 9.56
N GLU A 67 -5.58 4.38 10.02
CA GLU A 67 -6.11 3.97 11.32
C GLU A 67 -7.27 3.00 11.15
N CYS A 68 -7.26 1.90 11.90
CA CYS A 68 -8.41 1.02 11.99
C CYS A 68 -9.52 1.65 12.83
N ASN A 69 -10.73 1.76 12.27
CA ASN A 69 -11.86 2.37 12.97
C ASN A 69 -12.29 1.59 14.23
N LYS A 70 -12.04 0.27 14.25
CA LYS A 70 -12.44 -0.64 15.34
C LYS A 70 -11.47 -0.66 16.51
N CYS A 71 -10.17 -0.88 16.27
CA CYS A 71 -9.17 -0.99 17.33
C CYS A 71 -8.33 0.28 17.55
N LYS A 72 -8.50 1.30 16.70
CA LYS A 72 -7.79 2.59 16.76
C LYS A 72 -6.27 2.49 16.63
N ARG A 73 -5.76 1.34 16.19
CA ARG A 73 -4.33 1.17 15.87
C ARG A 73 -4.05 1.73 14.49
N GLN A 74 -2.86 2.30 14.38
CA GLN A 74 -2.33 2.81 13.13
C GLN A 74 -1.35 1.80 12.54
N PHE A 75 -1.25 1.81 11.22
CA PHE A 75 -0.24 1.07 10.48
C PHE A 75 -0.05 1.76 9.13
N THR A 76 1.04 1.42 8.43
CA THR A 76 1.35 2.02 7.13
C THR A 76 1.24 0.97 6.04
N ILE A 77 0.46 1.27 5.00
CA ILE A 77 0.48 0.53 3.74
C ILE A 77 1.58 1.15 2.88
N ARG A 78 2.69 0.44 2.69
CA ARG A 78 3.82 0.89 1.89
C ARG A 78 3.72 0.31 0.48
N CYS A 79 3.51 1.17 -0.50
CA CYS A 79 3.48 0.84 -1.92
C CYS A 79 4.81 1.22 -2.58
N LYS A 80 5.62 0.23 -2.96
CA LYS A 80 6.83 0.42 -3.78
C LYS A 80 6.46 0.25 -5.24
N ILE A 81 6.32 1.37 -5.93
CA ILE A 81 5.88 1.47 -7.31
C ILE A 81 7.10 1.57 -8.21
N ARG A 82 7.10 0.83 -9.32
CA ARG A 82 8.09 1.03 -10.38
C ARG A 82 7.41 1.66 -11.58
N TYR A 83 7.90 2.82 -11.99
CA TYR A 83 7.53 3.44 -13.26
C TYR A 83 8.57 3.10 -14.32
N VAL A 84 8.11 2.81 -15.54
CA VAL A 84 8.94 2.63 -16.73
C VAL A 84 8.43 3.59 -17.79
N ASP A 85 9.26 4.56 -18.17
CA ASP A 85 8.91 5.61 -19.14
C ASP A 85 7.57 6.30 -18.82
N GLY A 86 7.40 6.67 -17.54
CA GLY A 86 6.22 7.34 -17.03
C GLY A 86 4.99 6.44 -16.83
N LYS A 87 5.07 5.14 -17.13
CA LYS A 87 3.96 4.18 -16.91
C LYS A 87 4.21 3.33 -15.68
N ARG A 88 3.20 3.19 -14.81
CA ARG A 88 3.24 2.28 -13.67
C ARG A 88 3.35 0.84 -14.21
N TRP A 89 4.42 0.15 -13.85
CA TRP A 89 4.72 -1.21 -14.28
C TRP A 89 4.20 -2.24 -13.27
N ASP A 90 4.53 -2.06 -11.99
CA ASP A 90 4.00 -2.85 -10.89
C ASP A 90 4.09 -2.08 -9.57
N THR A 91 3.29 -2.52 -8.60
CA THR A 91 3.34 -2.03 -7.22
C THR A 91 3.52 -3.19 -6.26
N MET A 92 4.60 -3.17 -5.49
CA MET A 92 4.81 -4.11 -4.39
C MET A 92 4.29 -3.50 -3.09
N VAL A 93 3.44 -4.22 -2.38
CA VAL A 93 2.78 -3.74 -1.16
C VAL A 93 3.32 -4.46 0.06
N SER A 94 3.76 -3.68 1.04
CA SER A 94 4.18 -4.15 2.37
C SER A 94 3.39 -3.43 3.46
N ILE A 95 3.31 -4.02 4.64
CA ILE A 95 2.69 -3.41 5.82
C ILE A 95 3.77 -3.05 6.83
N LEU A 96 3.70 -1.84 7.39
CA LEU A 96 4.51 -1.44 8.54
C LEU A 96 3.62 -1.30 9.77
N ASP A 97 4.10 -1.75 10.92
CA ASP A 97 3.43 -1.48 12.18
C ASP A 97 3.52 0.00 12.59
N ASP A 98 2.90 0.34 13.71
CA ASP A 98 2.91 1.65 14.36
C ASP A 98 4.30 2.10 14.83
N HIS A 99 5.27 1.19 14.92
CA HIS A 99 6.66 1.48 15.23
C HIS A 99 7.54 1.63 13.97
N GLY A 100 6.96 1.45 12.78
CA GLY A 100 7.68 1.49 11.50
C GLY A 100 8.42 0.19 11.16
N ASN A 101 8.20 -0.89 11.90
CA ASN A 101 8.77 -2.20 11.56
C ASN A 101 8.03 -2.78 10.36
N ASP A 102 8.79 -3.26 9.38
CA ASP A 102 8.23 -3.94 8.21
C ASP A 102 7.70 -5.32 8.62
N LEU A 103 6.38 -5.48 8.60
CA LEU A 103 5.68 -6.74 8.87
C LEU A 103 5.76 -7.71 7.68
N GLY A 104 6.34 -7.27 6.57
CA GLY A 104 6.58 -8.08 5.39
C GLY A 104 5.73 -7.65 4.20
N TRP A 105 6.01 -8.35 3.10
CA TRP A 105 5.33 -8.16 1.83
C TRP A 105 3.96 -8.86 1.83
N LEU A 106 2.94 -8.11 1.42
CA LEU A 106 1.54 -8.55 1.36
C LEU A 106 1.16 -9.06 -0.03
N GLY A 107 1.66 -8.43 -1.09
CA GLY A 107 1.30 -8.79 -2.47
C GLY A 107 1.65 -7.70 -3.47
N ASN A 108 1.25 -7.90 -4.72
CA ASN A 108 1.43 -6.92 -5.79
C ASN A 108 0.11 -6.61 -6.50
N TYR A 109 0.09 -5.50 -7.24
CA TYR A 109 -0.94 -5.13 -8.20
C TYR A 109 -0.40 -4.23 -9.32
#